data_AF-A0A8S8YH06-F1
#
_entry.id   AF-A0A8S8YH06-F1
#
_cell.length_a   1.000
_cell.length_b   1.000
_cell.length_c   1.000
_cell.angle_alpha   90.00
_cell.angle_beta   90.00
_cell.angle_gamma   90.00
#
_symmetry.space_group_name_H-M   'P 1'
#
loop_
_entity.id
_entity.type
_entity.pdbx_description
1 polymer ?
#
loop_
_entity_poly.entity_id
_entity_poly.type
_entity_poly.pdbx_seq_one_letter_code
_entity_poly.pdbx_strand_id
1 'polypeptide(L)'
;MQMPSAPLPRGLVTPKAYSKEEIEAEAKRLQKVINQGTLWDIETCKTIAPLTLEINQLKKENDVFLIAHSYQTPDIVYGVADSVSDSYSLSKAAEMHPENPFYFLVCASGPEPAKIVSPHKTVLHPSPDAGCTLSDSITAEDVRELKSRYPGVPVACYINTTAEVKAEVDVCVTSSNYLKICERLPGDRIIFVPDQLMGKHLAEHLAGKKEVINYDGNVMFTLLLLEKKYAHGETEPLSRVSNYRY
;
A
#
# COMPACT_ATOMS: atom_id res chain seq x y z
N MET A 1 -7.11 -16.95 19.09
CA MET A 1 -7.28 -15.70 19.85
C MET A 1 -8.12 -14.77 19.00
N GLN A 2 -9.32 -14.40 19.44
CA GLN A 2 -10.20 -13.53 18.66
C GLN A 2 -9.57 -12.14 18.61
N MET A 3 -9.32 -11.60 17.42
CA MET A 3 -8.76 -10.26 17.31
C MET A 3 -9.75 -9.23 17.88
N PRO A 4 -9.27 -8.19 18.58
CA PRO A 4 -10.13 -7.11 19.01
C PRO A 4 -10.79 -6.46 17.79
N SER A 5 -12.08 -6.13 17.91
CA SER A 5 -12.82 -5.43 16.88
C SER A 5 -12.14 -4.11 16.55
N ALA A 6 -12.15 -3.72 15.27
CA ALA A 6 -11.64 -2.42 14.87
C ALA A 6 -12.34 -1.31 15.68
N PRO A 7 -11.62 -0.29 16.15
CA PRO A 7 -12.23 0.82 16.86
C PRO A 7 -13.21 1.55 15.93
N LEU A 8 -14.42 1.82 16.42
CA LEU A 8 -15.42 2.56 15.65
C LEU A 8 -14.96 4.01 15.39
N PRO A 9 -15.29 4.60 14.22
CA PRO A 9 -15.03 6.00 13.94
C PRO A 9 -15.64 6.88 15.03
N ARG A 10 -14.82 7.65 15.76
CA ARG A 10 -15.28 8.52 16.84
C ARG A 10 -15.50 9.95 16.33
N GLY A 11 -16.67 10.19 15.71
CA GLY A 11 -17.19 11.53 15.44
C GLY A 11 -16.26 12.50 14.69
N LEU A 12 -16.61 13.78 14.70
CA LEU A 12 -15.75 14.86 14.17
C LEU A 12 -14.63 15.14 15.18
N VAL A 13 -13.37 14.96 14.74
CA VAL A 13 -12.20 15.29 15.55
C VAL A 13 -11.99 16.80 15.48
N THR A 14 -12.18 17.48 16.60
CA THR A 14 -11.78 18.89 16.74
C THR A 14 -10.43 18.91 17.42
N PRO A 15 -9.37 19.47 16.79
CA PRO A 15 -8.08 19.44 17.40
C PRO A 15 -8.02 20.31 18.67
N LYS A 16 -7.06 20.03 19.55
CA LYS A 16 -6.71 20.88 20.69
C LYS A 16 -6.42 22.30 20.19
N ALA A 17 -6.66 23.28 21.07
CA ALA A 17 -6.29 24.65 20.78
C ALA A 17 -4.76 24.80 20.86
N TYR A 18 -4.16 25.33 19.80
CA TYR A 18 -2.73 25.68 19.73
C TYR A 18 -2.58 27.20 19.64
N SER A 19 -1.46 27.72 20.15
CA SER A 19 -1.13 29.14 20.05
C SER A 19 -0.88 29.54 18.59
N LYS A 20 -1.00 30.84 18.29
CA LYS A 20 -0.72 31.36 16.94
C LYS A 20 0.72 31.10 16.54
N GLU A 21 1.62 31.18 17.51
CA GLU A 21 3.05 30.95 17.35
C GLU A 21 3.34 29.49 16.98
N GLU A 22 2.69 28.52 17.64
CA GLU A 22 2.81 27.10 17.31
C GLU A 22 2.27 26.79 15.90
N ILE A 23 1.10 27.32 15.56
CA ILE A 23 0.49 27.15 14.24
C ILE A 23 1.40 27.73 13.15
N GLU A 24 1.96 28.92 13.37
CA GLU A 24 2.85 29.58 12.43
C GLU A 24 4.18 28.82 12.25
N ALA A 25 4.74 28.30 13.33
CA ALA A 25 5.97 27.50 13.29
C ALA A 25 5.76 26.19 12.52
N GLU A 26 4.67 25.48 12.80
CA GLU A 26 4.33 24.24 12.11
C GLU A 26 3.99 24.49 10.64
N ALA A 27 3.23 25.53 10.31
CA ALA A 27 2.91 25.87 8.93
C ALA A 27 4.17 26.14 8.10
N LYS A 28 5.18 26.83 8.68
CA LYS A 28 6.48 27.04 8.04
C LYS A 28 7.25 25.73 7.86
N ARG A 29 7.21 24.84 8.85
CA ARG A 29 7.82 23.50 8.73
C ARG A 29 7.18 22.75 7.57
N LEU A 30 5.85 22.65 7.55
CA LEU A 30 5.05 21.97 6.53
C LEU A 30 5.34 22.50 5.13
N GLN A 31 5.27 23.82 4.94
CA GLN A 31 5.55 24.45 3.66
C GLN A 31 6.96 24.07 3.15
N LYS A 32 7.95 24.10 4.05
CA LYS A 32 9.33 23.74 3.72
C LYS A 32 9.49 22.27 3.34
N VAL A 33 8.88 21.35 4.09
CA VAL A 33 9.05 19.90 3.84
C VAL A 33 8.20 19.39 2.67
N ILE A 34 7.02 19.96 2.45
CA ILE A 34 6.16 19.62 1.31
C ILE A 34 6.76 20.16 0.01
N ASN A 35 7.37 21.35 0.07
CA ASN A 35 8.11 21.95 -1.04
C ASN A 35 7.30 22.09 -2.34
N GLN A 36 6.01 22.42 -2.21
CA GLN A 36 5.08 22.66 -3.32
C GLN A 36 4.32 23.97 -3.10
N GLY A 37 5.05 25.09 -3.00
CA GLY A 37 4.53 26.37 -2.49
C GLY A 37 3.33 26.98 -3.24
N THR A 38 3.03 26.54 -4.46
CA THR A 38 1.83 26.95 -5.21
C THR A 38 0.55 26.27 -4.70
N LEU A 39 0.65 25.00 -4.29
CA LEU A 39 -0.49 24.21 -3.78
C LEU A 39 -0.55 24.20 -2.25
N TRP A 40 0.61 24.32 -1.61
CA TRP A 40 0.79 24.31 -0.17
C TRP A 40 1.43 25.63 0.27
N ASP A 41 0.71 26.71 0.03
CA ASP A 41 1.10 28.03 0.54
C ASP A 41 0.97 28.07 2.07
N ILE A 42 1.45 29.17 2.66
CA ILE A 42 1.51 29.28 4.12
C ILE A 42 0.11 29.26 4.76
N GLU A 43 -0.89 29.83 4.10
CA GLU A 43 -2.26 29.87 4.61
C GLU A 43 -2.89 28.48 4.56
N THR A 44 -2.66 27.72 3.50
CA THR A 44 -3.06 26.31 3.39
C THR A 44 -2.40 25.49 4.50
N CYS A 45 -1.08 25.66 4.71
CA CYS A 45 -0.36 24.96 5.75
C CYS A 45 -0.87 25.31 7.16
N LYS A 46 -1.30 26.55 7.42
CA LYS A 46 -1.93 26.94 8.68
C LYS A 46 -3.24 26.21 8.94
N THR A 47 -4.02 25.88 7.90
CA THR A 47 -5.31 25.18 8.08
C THR A 47 -5.12 23.76 8.61
N ILE A 48 -4.01 23.11 8.26
CA ILE A 48 -3.71 21.72 8.65
C ILE A 48 -2.78 21.60 9.87
N ALA A 49 -2.02 22.67 10.20
CA ALA A 49 -1.04 22.67 11.30
C ALA A 49 -1.61 22.20 12.66
N PRO A 50 -2.83 22.57 13.09
CA PRO A 50 -3.39 22.06 14.34
C PRO A 50 -3.51 20.53 14.37
N LEU A 51 -3.92 19.92 13.26
CA LEU A 51 -4.07 18.48 13.14
C LEU A 51 -2.70 17.78 13.11
N THR A 52 -1.74 18.32 12.38
CA THR A 52 -0.39 17.71 12.32
C THR A 52 0.31 17.78 13.67
N LEU A 53 0.19 18.90 14.40
CA LEU A 53 0.68 19.04 15.77
C LEU A 53 0.07 17.98 16.69
N GLU A 54 -1.25 17.84 16.64
CA GLU A 54 -1.95 16.89 17.51
C GLU A 54 -1.60 15.44 17.21
N ILE A 55 -1.59 15.06 15.93
CA ILE A 55 -1.22 13.71 15.52
C ILE A 55 0.21 13.40 15.98
N ASN A 56 1.15 14.33 15.78
CA ASN A 56 2.54 14.12 16.20
C ASN A 56 2.68 14.05 17.74
N GLN A 57 1.91 14.85 18.47
CA GLN A 57 1.85 14.76 19.94
C GLN A 57 1.31 13.40 20.38
N LEU A 58 0.14 12.99 19.85
CA LEU A 58 -0.49 11.72 20.20
C LEU A 58 0.37 10.52 19.82
N LYS A 59 1.03 10.56 18.67
CA LYS A 59 2.00 9.52 18.27
C LYS A 59 3.08 9.33 19.33
N LYS A 60 3.65 10.44 19.81
CA LYS A 60 4.70 10.41 20.85
C LYS A 60 4.16 9.94 22.20
N GLU A 61 2.97 10.40 22.59
CA GLU A 61 2.33 10.02 23.86
C GLU A 61 1.95 8.54 23.91
N ASN A 62 1.62 7.94 22.77
CA ASN A 62 1.13 6.57 22.66
C ASN A 62 2.17 5.60 22.06
N ASP A 63 3.41 6.05 21.84
CA ASP A 63 4.49 5.26 21.24
C ASP A 63 4.08 4.59 19.91
N VAL A 64 3.53 5.40 19.01
CA VAL A 64 3.02 4.97 17.70
C VAL A 64 3.97 5.39 16.59
N PHE A 65 4.41 4.42 15.80
CA PHE A 65 5.18 4.65 14.59
C PHE A 65 4.25 4.67 13.36
N LEU A 66 4.16 5.82 12.67
CA LEU A 66 3.26 6.03 11.53
C LEU A 66 3.99 5.77 10.21
N ILE A 67 3.52 4.76 9.48
CA ILE A 67 4.00 4.43 8.14
C ILE A 67 2.92 4.81 7.13
N ALA A 68 3.25 5.73 6.23
CA ALA A 68 2.37 6.15 5.16
C ALA A 68 2.77 5.49 3.83
N HIS A 69 1.77 5.03 3.06
CA HIS A 69 2.03 4.71 1.66
C HIS A 69 2.36 5.99 0.88
N SER A 70 3.23 5.90 -0.11
CA SER A 70 3.61 7.02 -0.99
C SER A 70 2.46 7.69 -1.78
N TYR A 71 1.24 7.15 -1.68
CA TYR A 71 0.04 7.70 -2.34
C TYR A 71 -0.79 8.60 -1.44
N GLN A 72 -0.42 8.72 -0.17
CA GLN A 72 -1.09 9.62 0.75
C GLN A 72 -0.81 11.07 0.40
N THR A 73 -1.68 11.96 0.86
CA THR A 73 -1.55 13.39 0.62
C THR A 73 -0.30 13.95 1.33
N PRO A 74 0.30 15.04 0.82
CA PRO A 74 1.52 15.63 1.37
C PRO A 74 1.47 15.95 2.87
N ASP A 75 0.32 16.34 3.40
CA ASP A 75 0.09 16.55 4.85
C ASP A 75 0.29 15.27 5.67
N ILE A 76 -0.04 14.10 5.12
CA ILE A 76 0.25 12.82 5.76
C ILE A 76 1.73 12.47 5.58
N VAL A 77 2.20 12.46 4.33
CA VAL A 77 3.54 11.98 3.93
C VAL A 77 4.66 12.80 4.59
N TYR A 78 4.52 14.12 4.65
CA TYR A 78 5.54 15.03 5.17
C TYR A 78 5.17 15.68 6.51
N GLY A 79 3.87 15.71 6.83
CA GLY A 79 3.40 16.30 8.07
C GLY A 79 3.51 15.36 9.26
N VAL A 80 3.11 14.10 9.11
CA VAL A 80 2.94 13.19 10.27
C VAL A 80 3.52 11.78 10.10
N ALA A 81 3.97 11.37 8.90
CA ALA A 81 4.60 10.07 8.72
C ALA A 81 6.03 10.03 9.29
N ASP A 82 6.37 8.95 10.00
CA ASP A 82 7.76 8.65 10.41
C ASP A 82 8.52 7.95 9.30
N SER A 83 7.80 7.21 8.45
CA SER A 83 8.34 6.54 7.27
C SER A 83 7.34 6.56 6.13
N VAL A 84 7.87 6.66 4.91
CA VAL A 84 7.11 6.66 3.66
C VAL A 84 7.64 5.53 2.81
N SER A 85 6.75 4.64 2.37
CA SER A 85 7.18 3.44 1.65
C SER A 85 6.15 2.95 0.62
N ASP A 86 6.60 2.06 -0.27
CA ASP A 86 5.71 1.26 -1.12
C ASP A 86 5.20 0.02 -0.36
N SER A 87 4.27 -0.75 -0.94
CA SER A 87 3.66 -1.93 -0.31
C SER A 87 4.66 -3.00 0.14
N TYR A 88 5.78 -3.19 -0.58
CA TYR A 88 6.80 -4.18 -0.23
C TYR A 88 7.63 -3.71 0.97
N SER A 89 8.16 -2.50 0.85
CA SER A 89 9.02 -1.88 1.85
C SER A 89 8.27 -1.67 3.17
N LEU A 90 6.94 -1.50 3.10
CA LEU A 90 6.08 -1.42 4.28
C LEU A 90 6.05 -2.73 5.08
N SER A 91 5.88 -3.85 4.38
CA SER A 91 5.89 -5.18 5.00
C SER A 91 7.26 -5.46 5.64
N LYS A 92 8.34 -5.04 4.98
CA LYS A 92 9.69 -5.18 5.52
C LYS A 92 9.99 -4.23 6.69
N ALA A 93 9.52 -2.98 6.63
CA ALA A 93 9.69 -2.00 7.70
C ALA A 93 8.96 -2.45 8.99
N ALA A 94 7.79 -3.07 8.84
CA ALA A 94 7.07 -3.65 9.97
C ALA A 94 7.87 -4.75 10.68
N GLU A 95 8.66 -5.54 9.96
CA GLU A 95 9.58 -6.54 10.54
C GLU A 95 10.77 -5.88 11.25
N MET A 96 11.37 -4.85 10.62
CA MET A 96 12.68 -4.28 11.00
C MET A 96 12.70 -3.40 12.26
N HIS A 97 11.55 -3.03 12.83
CA HIS A 97 11.46 -2.19 14.03
C HIS A 97 10.80 -2.93 15.20
N PRO A 98 11.42 -3.98 15.77
CA PRO A 98 10.85 -4.80 16.84
C PRO A 98 10.55 -4.02 18.12
N GLU A 99 11.23 -2.89 18.34
CA GLU A 99 11.05 -2.01 19.48
C GLU A 99 9.70 -1.28 19.53
N ASN A 100 9.03 -1.10 18.38
CA ASN A 100 7.77 -0.35 18.29
C ASN A 100 6.56 -1.29 18.46
N PRO A 101 5.75 -1.15 19.54
CA PRO A 101 4.61 -2.02 19.78
C PRO A 101 3.38 -1.68 18.91
N PHE A 102 3.32 -0.46 18.37
CA PHE A 102 2.20 0.06 17.58
C PHE A 102 2.64 0.62 16.23
N TYR A 103 2.04 0.12 15.15
CA TYR A 103 2.11 0.73 13.83
C TYR A 103 0.79 1.36 13.45
N PHE A 104 0.87 2.57 12.92
CA PHE A 104 -0.25 3.20 12.23
C PHE A 104 0.01 3.12 10.73
N LEU A 105 -0.86 2.41 10.02
CA LEU A 105 -0.73 2.19 8.59
C LEU A 105 -1.77 2.98 7.83
N VAL A 106 -1.34 3.73 6.83
CA VAL A 106 -2.23 4.39 5.87
C VAL A 106 -1.97 3.84 4.46
N CYS A 107 -2.67 2.77 4.08
CA CYS A 107 -2.50 2.07 2.80
C CYS A 107 -3.83 1.60 2.22
N ALA A 108 -4.01 1.73 0.90
CA ALA A 108 -5.24 1.29 0.22
C ALA A 108 -5.44 -0.24 0.24
N SER A 109 -4.37 -1.01 0.47
CA SER A 109 -4.40 -2.48 0.54
C SER A 109 -4.72 -3.02 1.94
N GLY A 110 -5.13 -2.15 2.86
CA GLY A 110 -5.48 -2.50 4.24
C GLY A 110 -4.30 -2.87 5.14
N PRO A 111 -4.57 -3.17 6.44
CA PRO A 111 -3.56 -3.50 7.45
C PRO A 111 -3.04 -4.94 7.41
N GLU A 112 -3.69 -5.83 6.65
CA GLU A 112 -3.47 -7.27 6.74
C GLU A 112 -2.04 -7.70 6.43
N PRO A 113 -1.37 -7.22 5.35
CA PRO A 113 -0.01 -7.65 5.05
C PRO A 113 0.98 -7.33 6.18
N ALA A 114 0.86 -6.14 6.77
CA ALA A 114 1.70 -5.72 7.90
C ALA A 114 1.41 -6.58 9.15
N LYS A 115 0.14 -6.92 9.40
CA LYS A 115 -0.25 -7.76 10.54
C LYS A 115 0.20 -9.22 10.37
N ILE A 116 0.20 -9.75 9.14
CA ILE A 116 0.69 -11.11 8.83
C ILE A 116 2.18 -11.24 9.16
N VAL A 117 3.01 -10.27 8.77
CA VAL A 117 4.46 -10.29 9.02
C VAL A 117 4.85 -9.82 10.43
N SER A 118 3.92 -9.16 11.15
CA SER A 118 4.11 -8.68 12.52
C SER A 118 2.94 -9.05 13.43
N PRO A 119 2.69 -10.36 13.66
CA PRO A 119 1.49 -10.83 14.35
C PRO A 119 1.37 -10.33 15.79
N HIS A 120 2.49 -10.04 16.44
CA HIS A 120 2.54 -9.57 17.83
C HIS A 120 2.31 -8.06 17.99
N LYS A 121 2.39 -7.29 16.89
CA LYS A 121 2.27 -5.83 16.95
C LYS A 121 0.83 -5.39 16.73
N THR A 122 0.46 -4.26 17.31
CA THR A 122 -0.85 -3.67 17.05
C THR A 122 -0.74 -2.82 15.78
N VAL A 123 -1.55 -3.14 14.77
CA VAL A 123 -1.61 -2.38 13.52
C VAL A 123 -2.95 -1.65 13.49
N LEU A 124 -2.89 -0.32 13.46
CA LEU A 124 -4.06 0.56 13.38
C LEU A 124 -4.23 1.04 11.95
N HIS A 125 -5.46 0.99 11.43
CA HIS A 125 -5.83 1.55 10.15
C HIS A 125 -6.90 2.64 10.37
N PRO A 126 -6.69 3.88 9.88
CA PRO A 126 -7.58 5.02 10.17
C PRO A 126 -8.99 4.88 9.59
N SER A 127 -9.13 4.10 8.52
CA SER A 127 -10.39 3.94 7.79
C SER A 127 -10.65 2.47 7.51
N PRO A 128 -11.55 1.81 8.27
CA PRO A 128 -11.93 0.43 7.99
C PRO A 128 -12.51 0.23 6.58
N ASP A 129 -13.12 1.28 6.03
CA ASP A 129 -13.77 1.27 4.71
C ASP A 129 -12.81 1.57 3.54
N ALA A 130 -11.53 1.78 3.81
CA ALA A 130 -10.52 1.94 2.76
C ALA A 130 -10.25 0.58 2.09
N GLY A 131 -11.10 0.26 1.11
CA GLY A 131 -10.99 -0.94 0.27
C GLY A 131 -10.16 -0.71 -0.99
N CYS A 132 -9.69 -1.82 -1.56
CA CYS A 132 -9.09 -1.86 -2.88
C CYS A 132 -9.97 -2.72 -3.77
N THR A 133 -10.63 -2.14 -4.77
CA THR A 133 -11.53 -2.87 -5.67
C THR A 133 -10.82 -4.02 -6.40
N LEU A 134 -9.48 -3.95 -6.53
CA LEU A 134 -8.65 -5.04 -7.03
C LEU A 134 -8.51 -6.21 -6.05
N SER A 135 -8.49 -5.93 -4.74
CA SER A 135 -8.53 -6.97 -3.72
C SER A 135 -9.92 -7.61 -3.65
N ASP A 136 -10.97 -6.80 -3.81
CA ASP A 136 -12.36 -7.26 -3.74
C ASP A 136 -12.79 -8.09 -4.96
N SER A 137 -11.99 -8.09 -6.04
CA SER A 137 -12.32 -8.81 -7.27
C SER A 137 -12.00 -10.30 -7.23
N ILE A 138 -11.38 -10.79 -6.15
CA ILE A 138 -11.04 -12.21 -5.98
C ILE A 138 -11.28 -12.66 -4.54
N THR A 139 -11.82 -13.87 -4.40
CA THR A 139 -12.03 -14.54 -3.12
C THR A 139 -11.14 -15.77 -2.97
N ALA A 140 -11.02 -16.27 -1.74
CA ALA A 140 -10.33 -17.54 -1.49
C ALA A 140 -10.99 -18.72 -2.23
N GLU A 141 -12.31 -18.68 -2.43
CA GLU A 141 -13.04 -19.70 -3.18
C GLU A 141 -12.67 -19.68 -4.66
N ASP A 142 -12.53 -18.50 -5.27
CA ASP A 142 -12.09 -18.38 -6.66
C ASP A 142 -10.70 -19.00 -6.87
N VAL A 143 -9.78 -18.82 -5.90
CA VAL A 143 -8.46 -19.45 -5.93
C VAL A 143 -8.56 -20.98 -5.82
N ARG A 144 -9.43 -21.50 -4.95
CA ARG A 144 -9.66 -22.94 -4.82
C ARG A 144 -10.24 -23.53 -6.11
N GLU A 145 -11.17 -22.84 -6.76
CA GLU A 145 -11.71 -23.23 -8.06
C GLU A 145 -10.60 -23.24 -9.13
N LEU A 146 -9.78 -22.19 -9.19
CA LEU A 146 -8.62 -22.13 -10.10
C LEU A 146 -7.68 -23.33 -9.93
N LYS A 147 -7.33 -23.67 -8.68
CA LYS A 147 -6.47 -24.83 -8.36
C LYS A 147 -7.13 -26.16 -8.75
N SER A 148 -8.45 -26.27 -8.62
CA SER A 148 -9.21 -27.45 -9.07
C SER A 148 -9.18 -27.61 -10.60
N ARG A 149 -9.32 -26.51 -11.35
CA ARG A 149 -9.26 -26.50 -12.83
C ARG A 149 -7.85 -26.76 -13.36
N TYR A 150 -6.83 -26.37 -12.59
CA TYR A 150 -5.42 -26.47 -12.98
C TYR A 150 -4.56 -27.13 -11.88
N PRO A 151 -4.74 -28.43 -11.61
CA PRO A 151 -4.03 -29.11 -10.53
C PRO A 151 -2.51 -29.05 -10.72
N GLY A 152 -1.79 -28.69 -9.65
CA GLY A 152 -0.32 -28.65 -9.63
C GLY A 152 0.31 -27.42 -10.26
N VAL A 153 -0.47 -26.48 -10.80
CA VAL A 153 0.04 -25.20 -11.30
C VAL A 153 0.20 -24.22 -10.13
N PRO A 154 1.40 -23.63 -9.93
CA PRO A 154 1.60 -22.67 -8.84
C PRO A 154 0.79 -21.39 -9.06
N VAL A 155 0.26 -20.83 -7.97
CA VAL A 155 -0.51 -19.59 -7.93
C VAL A 155 0.33 -18.49 -7.29
N ALA A 156 0.55 -17.40 -8.03
CA ALA A 156 1.10 -16.16 -7.51
C ALA A 156 0.00 -15.11 -7.39
N CYS A 157 -0.11 -14.47 -6.23
CA CYS A 157 -1.01 -13.33 -6.04
C CYS A 157 -0.27 -12.01 -5.85
N TYR A 158 -0.80 -10.94 -6.41
CA TYR A 158 -0.38 -9.59 -6.03
C TYR A 158 -0.75 -9.31 -4.57
N ILE A 159 0.06 -8.50 -3.89
CA ILE A 159 -0.09 -8.20 -2.46
C ILE A 159 -1.41 -7.50 -2.13
N ASN A 160 -2.05 -6.85 -3.11
CA ASN A 160 -3.36 -6.21 -3.00
C ASN A 160 -4.48 -7.26 -3.11
N THR A 161 -4.56 -8.13 -2.11
CA THR A 161 -5.52 -9.22 -1.94
C THR A 161 -5.85 -9.39 -0.46
N THR A 162 -6.90 -10.11 -0.11
CA THR A 162 -7.22 -10.39 1.30
C THR A 162 -6.28 -11.43 1.90
N ALA A 163 -6.19 -11.48 3.23
CA ALA A 163 -5.46 -12.52 3.96
C ALA A 163 -5.96 -13.94 3.63
N GLU A 164 -7.26 -14.10 3.40
CA GLU A 164 -7.86 -15.39 3.01
C GLU A 164 -7.38 -15.84 1.63
N VAL A 165 -7.31 -14.93 0.65
CA VAL A 165 -6.74 -15.23 -0.67
C VAL A 165 -5.26 -15.60 -0.55
N LYS A 166 -4.50 -14.86 0.27
CA LYS A 166 -3.07 -15.15 0.50
C LYS A 166 -2.83 -16.54 1.11
N ALA A 167 -3.77 -17.05 1.90
CA ALA A 167 -3.67 -18.38 2.50
C ALA A 167 -3.84 -19.52 1.47
N GLU A 168 -4.44 -19.23 0.30
CA GLU A 168 -4.73 -20.24 -0.72
C GLU A 168 -3.69 -20.32 -1.85
N VAL A 169 -2.78 -19.35 -1.93
CA VAL A 169 -1.77 -19.25 -2.99
C VAL A 169 -0.39 -19.73 -2.55
N ASP A 170 0.49 -19.98 -3.53
CA ASP A 170 1.86 -20.44 -3.28
C ASP A 170 2.81 -19.28 -2.96
N VAL A 171 2.57 -18.10 -3.54
CA VAL A 171 3.42 -16.93 -3.29
C VAL A 171 2.67 -15.61 -3.42
N CYS A 172 3.00 -14.67 -2.53
CA CYS A 172 2.61 -13.27 -2.64
C CYS A 172 3.72 -12.43 -3.29
N VAL A 173 3.37 -11.57 -4.23
CA VAL A 173 4.31 -10.71 -4.96
C VAL A 173 3.89 -9.25 -4.95
N THR A 174 4.82 -8.36 -5.28
CA THR A 174 4.57 -6.92 -5.46
C THR A 174 4.95 -6.48 -6.87
N SER A 175 4.57 -5.27 -7.25
CA SER A 175 4.92 -4.67 -8.55
C SER A 175 6.42 -4.57 -8.79
N SER A 176 7.23 -4.56 -7.72
CA SER A 176 8.70 -4.49 -7.80
C SER A 176 9.39 -5.84 -8.04
N ASN A 177 8.73 -6.97 -7.76
CA ASN A 177 9.40 -8.27 -7.69
C ASN A 177 8.69 -9.44 -8.39
N TYR A 178 7.45 -9.26 -8.86
CA TYR A 178 6.64 -10.35 -9.42
C TYR A 178 7.31 -11.06 -10.60
N LEU A 179 7.94 -10.35 -11.55
CA LEU A 179 8.62 -10.98 -12.69
C LEU A 179 9.69 -11.99 -12.23
N LYS A 180 10.58 -11.53 -11.35
CA LYS A 180 11.70 -12.32 -10.83
C LYS A 180 11.24 -13.52 -10.00
N ILE A 181 10.18 -13.35 -9.20
CA ILE A 181 9.65 -14.43 -8.37
C ILE A 181 8.93 -15.46 -9.25
N CYS A 182 8.05 -15.02 -10.15
CA CYS A 182 7.26 -15.89 -11.02
C CYS A 182 8.14 -16.70 -11.99
N GLU A 183 9.23 -16.12 -12.51
CA GLU A 183 10.19 -16.85 -13.35
C GLU A 183 10.83 -18.05 -12.62
N ARG A 184 10.97 -17.96 -11.29
CA ARG A 184 11.62 -18.99 -10.45
C ARG A 184 10.67 -20.05 -9.90
N LEU A 185 9.36 -19.87 -10.03
CA LEU A 185 8.40 -20.88 -9.61
C LEU A 185 8.60 -22.17 -10.42
N PRO A 186 8.30 -23.35 -9.85
CA PRO A 186 8.43 -24.62 -10.58
C PRO A 186 7.43 -24.73 -11.75
N GLY A 187 7.66 -25.72 -12.62
CA GLY A 187 6.76 -26.04 -13.73
C GLY A 187 6.92 -25.15 -14.97
N ASP A 188 6.08 -25.35 -15.96
CA ASP A 188 6.00 -24.60 -17.22
C ASP A 188 4.79 -23.64 -17.26
N ARG A 189 3.99 -23.64 -16.20
CA ARG A 189 2.76 -22.85 -16.07
C ARG A 189 2.70 -22.12 -14.74
N ILE A 190 1.99 -21.01 -14.71
CA ILE A 190 1.70 -20.23 -13.50
C ILE A 190 0.31 -19.61 -13.59
N ILE A 191 -0.42 -19.58 -12.48
CA ILE A 191 -1.65 -18.78 -12.33
C ILE A 191 -1.29 -17.46 -11.68
N PHE A 192 -1.72 -16.34 -12.27
CA PHE A 192 -1.50 -15.02 -11.71
C PHE A 192 -2.82 -14.33 -11.37
N VAL A 193 -2.92 -13.82 -10.13
CA VAL A 193 -4.14 -13.17 -9.61
C VAL A 193 -3.82 -11.89 -8.84
N PRO A 194 -4.79 -10.97 -8.66
CA PRO A 194 -5.98 -10.76 -9.46
C PRO A 194 -5.77 -9.73 -10.59
N ASP A 195 -4.60 -9.07 -10.65
CA ASP A 195 -4.36 -7.97 -11.59
C ASP A 195 -4.07 -8.48 -13.00
N GLN A 196 -5.06 -8.30 -13.88
CA GLN A 196 -4.99 -8.71 -15.27
C GLN A 196 -3.87 -8.04 -16.06
N LEU A 197 -3.58 -6.76 -15.83
CA LEU A 197 -2.54 -6.07 -16.61
C LEU A 197 -1.16 -6.53 -16.16
N MET A 198 -0.95 -6.72 -14.85
CA MET A 198 0.27 -7.35 -14.35
C MET A 198 0.42 -8.78 -14.88
N GLY A 199 -0.67 -9.56 -14.93
CA GLY A 199 -0.66 -10.90 -15.49
C GLY A 199 -0.33 -10.92 -17.00
N LYS A 200 -0.85 -9.98 -17.79
CA LYS A 200 -0.52 -9.83 -19.22
C LYS A 200 0.95 -9.46 -19.41
N HIS A 201 1.46 -8.50 -18.66
CA HIS A 201 2.87 -8.13 -18.74
C HIS A 201 3.79 -9.28 -18.27
N LEU A 202 3.37 -10.05 -17.27
CA LEU A 202 4.07 -11.27 -16.87
C LEU A 202 4.08 -12.32 -18.00
N ALA A 203 2.96 -12.48 -18.71
CA ALA A 203 2.86 -13.39 -19.85
C ALA A 203 3.82 -13.00 -20.99
N GLU A 204 3.90 -11.70 -21.29
CA GLU A 204 4.87 -11.18 -22.26
C GLU A 204 6.31 -11.43 -21.82
N HIS A 205 6.63 -11.18 -20.55
CA HIS A 205 7.96 -11.40 -19.99
C HIS A 205 8.39 -12.88 -20.01
N LEU A 206 7.44 -13.79 -19.78
CA LEU A 206 7.67 -15.24 -19.72
C LEU A 206 7.42 -15.96 -21.06
N ALA A 207 7.15 -15.22 -22.14
CA ALA A 207 6.86 -15.80 -23.45
C ALA A 207 7.95 -16.80 -23.88
N GLY A 208 7.54 -18.02 -24.24
CA GLY A 208 8.44 -19.11 -24.62
C GLY A 208 9.18 -19.80 -23.45
N LYS A 209 9.00 -19.34 -22.21
CA LYS A 209 9.55 -19.96 -20.99
C LYS A 209 8.46 -20.63 -20.14
N LYS A 210 7.36 -19.92 -19.91
CA LYS A 210 6.22 -20.37 -19.10
C LYS A 210 4.91 -19.79 -19.64
N GLU A 211 3.84 -20.57 -19.57
CA GLU A 211 2.48 -20.10 -19.84
C GLU A 211 1.89 -19.44 -18.58
N VAL A 212 1.31 -18.26 -18.74
CA VAL A 212 0.63 -17.52 -17.66
C VAL A 212 -0.87 -17.62 -17.83
N ILE A 213 -1.52 -18.23 -16.85
CA ILE A 213 -2.98 -18.32 -16.73
C ILE A 213 -3.42 -17.10 -15.92
N ASN A 214 -3.92 -16.11 -16.64
CA ASN A 214 -4.33 -14.86 -16.03
C ASN A 214 -5.78 -14.96 -15.51
N TYR A 215 -6.02 -14.48 -14.29
CA TYR A 215 -7.37 -14.45 -13.74
C TYR A 215 -8.22 -13.35 -14.37
N ASP A 216 -9.43 -13.70 -14.83
CA ASP A 216 -10.31 -12.77 -15.55
C ASP A 216 -11.21 -11.92 -14.63
N GLY A 217 -10.68 -11.49 -13.48
CA GLY A 217 -11.39 -10.58 -12.57
C GLY A 217 -11.45 -9.16 -13.13
N ASN A 218 -12.65 -8.66 -13.48
CA ASN A 218 -12.85 -7.28 -13.94
C ASN A 218 -12.56 -6.28 -12.83
N VAL A 219 -11.63 -5.35 -13.05
CA VAL A 219 -11.36 -4.26 -12.09
C VAL A 219 -11.21 -2.92 -12.80
N MET A 220 -11.98 -1.92 -12.35
CA MET A 220 -11.88 -0.52 -12.79
C MET A 220 -10.57 0.17 -12.34
N PHE A 221 -9.84 -0.42 -11.38
CA PHE A 221 -8.71 0.20 -10.69
C PHE A 221 -7.45 0.33 -11.55
N THR A 222 -7.26 -0.55 -12.54
CA THR A 222 -6.04 -0.53 -13.35
C THR A 222 -5.97 0.67 -14.30
N LEU A 223 -7.10 1.30 -14.63
CA LEU A 223 -7.13 2.57 -15.36
C LEU A 223 -6.59 3.74 -14.51
N LEU A 224 -6.93 3.81 -13.22
CA LEU A 224 -6.49 4.89 -12.32
C LEU A 224 -4.98 4.87 -12.05
N LEU A 225 -4.37 3.68 -12.07
CA LEU A 225 -2.92 3.49 -11.89
C LEU A 225 -2.10 3.99 -13.10
N LEU A 226 -2.65 3.85 -14.31
CA LEU A 226 -2.04 4.43 -15.51
C LEU A 226 -2.30 5.93 -15.56
N GLU A 227 -3.52 6.38 -15.28
CA GLU A 227 -3.86 7.81 -15.32
C GLU A 227 -3.03 8.66 -14.36
N LYS A 228 -2.72 8.20 -13.15
CA LYS A 228 -1.82 8.95 -12.24
C LYS A 228 -0.35 8.97 -12.69
N LYS A 229 0.12 7.93 -13.39
CA LYS A 229 1.46 7.92 -14.01
C LYS A 229 1.53 8.88 -15.21
N TYR A 230 0.45 8.97 -16.00
CA TYR A 230 0.37 9.84 -17.18
C TYR A 230 -0.07 11.28 -16.88
N ALA A 231 -0.74 11.54 -15.76
CA ALA A 231 -1.13 12.89 -15.32
C ALA A 231 0.06 13.77 -14.94
N HIS A 232 1.24 13.18 -14.69
CA HIS A 232 2.49 13.91 -14.46
C HIS A 232 3.35 14.14 -15.73
N GLY A 233 2.83 13.85 -16.92
CA GLY A 233 3.45 14.31 -18.18
C GLY A 233 4.73 13.58 -18.59
N GLU A 234 5.08 12.45 -17.99
CA GLU A 234 6.21 11.63 -18.47
C GLU A 234 5.77 10.73 -19.62
N THR A 235 5.85 11.28 -20.84
CA THR A 235 5.68 10.53 -22.09
C THR A 235 7.01 9.87 -22.47
N GLU A 236 7.41 8.79 -21.80
CA GLU A 236 8.47 7.92 -22.30
C GLU A 236 7.88 6.58 -22.78
N PRO A 237 8.22 6.12 -24.00
CA PRO A 237 7.70 4.88 -24.55
C PRO A 237 8.20 3.67 -23.73
N LEU A 238 7.32 2.67 -23.62
CA LEU A 238 7.49 1.40 -22.88
C LEU A 238 8.80 0.63 -23.15
N SER A 239 9.57 0.99 -24.18
CA SER A 239 10.80 0.30 -24.60
C SER A 239 12.08 0.71 -23.86
N ARG A 240 12.05 1.67 -22.92
CA ARG A 240 13.26 2.15 -22.21
C ARG A 240 13.25 2.09 -20.68
N VAL A 241 12.25 1.48 -20.05
CA VAL A 241 12.22 1.28 -18.58
C VAL A 241 13.10 0.09 -18.16
N SER A 242 14.38 0.14 -18.52
CA SER A 242 15.37 -0.84 -18.08
C SER A 242 16.72 -0.14 -17.94
N ASN A 243 16.85 0.77 -16.97
CA ASN A 243 18.12 1.19 -16.38
C ASN A 243 17.89 2.16 -15.21
N TYR A 244 17.58 1.63 -14.04
CA TYR A 244 18.04 2.26 -12.80
C TYR A 244 18.85 1.21 -12.04
N ARG A 245 20.17 1.36 -12.13
CA ARG A 245 21.12 0.79 -11.18
C ARG A 245 20.92 1.54 -9.86
N TYR A 246 20.70 0.81 -8.78
CA TYR A 246 21.08 1.26 -7.44
C TYR A 246 22.60 1.11 -7.31
#